data_AF-A0A2A2WND2-F1
#
_entry.id   AF-A0A2A2WND2-F1
#
_cell.length_a   1.000
_cell.length_b   1.000
_cell.length_c   1.000
_cell.angle_alpha   90.00
_cell.angle_beta   90.00
_cell.angle_gamma   90.00
#
_symmetry.space_group_name_H-M   'P 1'
#
loop_
_entity.id
_entity.type
_entity.pdbx_description
1 polymer ?
#
loop_
_entity_poly.entity_id
_entity_poly.type
_entity_poly.pdbx_seq_one_letter_code
_entity_poly.pdbx_strand_id
1 'polypeptide(L)'
;MKRTSWSSGLSVTADGVGVISHAGAIAPRLLADQVGLAAELSGAMARREFIPIHDRGRVLIDVAVMLADGGEAISDIGVLRHQSEALGPVASAPTVWRTLDEVTAGKRKKIQVARARTRRHVWSHLPGGVPASACAGRDLGSTIVLDVDATIVVTHSEKEHAAPTYKRTFGYHPIGVWCDNTEEFLAASLRPGNAGSNTAADHIDVLGQA
;
A
#
# COMPACT_ATOMS: atom_id res chain seq x y z
N MET A 1 2.86 -14.43 19.25
CA MET A 1 2.02 -13.30 19.69
C MET A 1 0.84 -13.17 18.72
N LYS A 2 -0.41 -13.11 19.19
CA LYS A 2 -1.56 -12.87 18.29
C LYS A 2 -1.40 -11.46 17.70
N ARG A 3 -1.35 -11.35 16.36
CA ARG A 3 -1.08 -10.08 15.66
C ARG A 3 -2.17 -9.03 15.85
N THR A 4 -3.38 -9.47 16.23
CA THR A 4 -4.53 -8.63 16.59
C THR A 4 -4.64 -8.37 18.10
N SER A 5 -3.63 -8.73 18.91
CA SER A 5 -3.73 -8.52 20.37
C SER A 5 -3.85 -7.05 20.77
N TRP A 6 -3.30 -6.14 19.96
CA TRP A 6 -3.38 -4.70 20.16
C TRP A 6 -4.80 -4.16 20.11
N SER A 7 -5.71 -4.82 19.39
CA SER A 7 -7.11 -4.38 19.27
C SER A 7 -8.07 -5.12 20.19
N SER A 8 -7.56 -6.04 21.01
CA SER A 8 -8.37 -6.76 21.99
C SER A 8 -8.92 -5.79 23.03
N GLY A 9 -10.25 -5.68 23.10
CA GLY A 9 -10.92 -4.77 24.04
C GLY A 9 -10.98 -3.31 23.57
N LEU A 10 -10.61 -3.03 22.32
CA LEU A 10 -10.79 -1.70 21.74
C LEU A 10 -12.29 -1.36 21.69
N SER A 11 -12.66 -0.23 22.28
CA SER A 11 -14.01 0.32 22.29
C SER A 11 -13.95 1.79 21.89
N VAL A 12 -14.93 2.24 21.11
CA VAL A 12 -15.08 3.66 20.73
C VAL A 12 -16.30 4.21 21.45
N THR A 13 -16.10 5.21 22.30
CA THR A 13 -17.15 5.92 23.04
C THR A 13 -17.11 7.41 22.70
N ALA A 14 -18.21 8.12 22.99
CA ALA A 14 -18.33 9.57 22.77
C ALA A 14 -18.41 10.34 24.12
N ASP A 15 -17.81 9.79 25.18
CA ASP A 15 -17.90 10.30 26.56
C ASP A 15 -16.84 11.38 26.88
N GLY A 16 -15.91 11.64 25.97
CA GLY A 16 -14.87 12.67 26.12
C GLY A 16 -13.66 12.23 26.95
N VAL A 17 -13.55 10.96 27.33
CA VAL A 17 -12.40 10.39 28.06
C VAL A 17 -11.53 9.57 27.10
N GLY A 18 -10.20 9.68 27.22
CA GLY A 18 -9.28 8.91 26.35
C GLY A 18 -9.36 9.32 24.88
N VAL A 19 -9.54 10.63 24.61
CA VAL A 19 -9.67 11.17 23.26
C VAL A 19 -8.38 10.97 22.48
N ILE A 20 -8.50 10.35 21.31
CA ILE A 20 -7.41 10.21 20.34
C ILE A 20 -7.71 11.05 19.10
N SER A 21 -6.67 11.68 18.54
CA SER A 21 -6.74 12.23 17.19
C SER A 21 -6.59 11.10 16.17
N HIS A 22 -6.98 11.32 14.91
CA HIS A 22 -6.80 10.33 13.82
C HIS A 22 -7.36 8.92 14.10
N ALA A 23 -8.49 8.82 14.82
CA ALA A 23 -9.14 7.53 15.10
C ALA A 23 -9.46 6.71 13.82
N GLY A 24 -9.61 7.39 12.68
CA GLY A 24 -9.77 6.76 11.36
C GLY A 24 -8.63 5.82 10.97
N ALA A 25 -7.41 6.02 11.47
CA ALA A 25 -6.25 5.16 11.20
C ALA A 25 -6.40 3.73 11.75
N ILE A 26 -7.26 3.53 12.75
CA ILE A 26 -7.53 2.22 13.34
C ILE A 26 -8.19 1.28 12.33
N ALA A 27 -9.16 1.77 11.56
CA ALA A 27 -9.93 0.95 10.63
C ALA A 27 -9.08 0.29 9.53
N PRO A 28 -8.25 1.00 8.74
CA PRO A 28 -7.39 0.37 7.73
C PRO A 28 -6.33 -0.53 8.38
N ARG A 29 -5.87 -0.19 9.58
CA ARG A 29 -4.93 -1.01 10.34
C ARG A 29 -5.54 -2.35 10.76
N LEU A 30 -6.77 -2.33 11.30
CA LEU A 30 -7.54 -3.53 11.63
C LEU A 30 -7.87 -4.35 10.40
N LEU A 31 -8.31 -3.69 9.32
CA LEU A 31 -8.65 -4.36 8.09
C LEU A 31 -7.47 -5.18 7.57
N ALA A 32 -6.27 -4.59 7.52
CA ALA A 32 -5.04 -5.27 7.11
C ALA A 32 -4.71 -6.52 7.95
N ASP A 33 -5.08 -6.52 9.24
CA ASP A 33 -4.94 -7.71 10.08
C ASP A 33 -6.01 -8.77 9.78
N GLN A 34 -7.27 -8.35 9.68
CA GLN A 34 -8.41 -9.27 9.50
C GLN A 34 -8.37 -9.98 8.15
N VAL A 35 -7.91 -9.30 7.10
CA VAL A 35 -7.78 -9.89 5.75
C VAL A 35 -6.47 -10.68 5.57
N GLY A 36 -5.63 -10.75 6.61
CA GLY A 36 -4.38 -11.52 6.59
C GLY A 36 -3.19 -10.83 5.93
N LEU A 37 -3.33 -9.59 5.45
CA LEU A 37 -2.25 -8.84 4.78
C LEU A 37 -1.01 -8.73 5.67
N ALA A 38 -1.21 -8.47 6.97
CA ALA A 38 -0.10 -8.37 7.93
C ALA A 38 0.71 -9.66 8.00
N ALA A 39 0.07 -10.82 7.99
CA ALA A 39 0.77 -12.11 8.04
C ALA A 39 1.57 -12.36 6.76
N GLU A 40 0.95 -12.13 5.59
CA GLU A 40 1.61 -12.32 4.28
C GLU A 40 2.81 -11.38 4.11
N LEU A 41 2.70 -10.10 4.48
CA LEU A 41 3.81 -9.14 4.37
C LEU A 41 4.96 -9.47 5.33
N SER A 42 4.66 -9.97 6.53
CA SER A 42 5.73 -10.40 7.45
C SER A 42 6.46 -11.62 6.93
N GLY A 43 5.74 -12.57 6.33
CA GLY A 43 6.36 -13.70 5.64
C GLY A 43 7.24 -13.25 4.47
N ALA A 44 6.76 -12.29 3.68
CA ALA A 44 7.52 -11.72 2.56
C ALA A 44 8.80 -11.00 3.00
N MET A 45 8.74 -10.34 4.17
CA MET A 45 9.85 -9.56 4.72
C MET A 45 10.76 -10.35 5.67
N ALA A 46 10.40 -11.58 6.03
CA ALA A 46 11.16 -12.42 6.94
C ALA A 46 12.60 -12.63 6.47
N ARG A 47 13.52 -12.68 7.42
CA ARG A 47 14.94 -12.93 7.21
C ARG A 47 15.35 -14.13 8.06
N ARG A 48 16.16 -15.01 7.47
CA ARG A 48 16.75 -16.12 8.21
C ARG A 48 17.60 -15.57 9.35
N GLU A 49 17.48 -16.18 10.52
CA GLU A 49 18.29 -15.87 11.72
C GLU A 49 18.18 -14.41 12.21
N PHE A 50 17.12 -13.70 11.83
CA PHE A 50 16.87 -12.34 12.30
C PHE A 50 15.40 -12.15 12.67
N ILE A 51 15.15 -11.93 13.96
CA ILE A 51 13.83 -11.61 14.50
C ILE A 51 13.84 -10.13 14.88
N PRO A 52 13.20 -9.25 14.10
CA PRO A 52 13.19 -7.83 14.42
C PRO A 52 12.27 -7.54 15.61
N ILE A 53 12.63 -6.53 16.42
CA ILE A 53 11.76 -6.02 17.50
C ILE A 53 10.43 -5.53 16.92
N HIS A 54 10.48 -4.77 15.81
CA HIS A 54 9.31 -4.40 15.03
C HIS A 54 9.22 -5.30 13.80
N ASP A 55 8.15 -6.09 13.72
CA ASP A 55 7.85 -6.92 12.57
C ASP A 55 7.83 -6.07 11.28
N ARG A 56 8.60 -6.48 10.25
CA ARG A 56 8.78 -5.67 9.04
C ARG A 56 7.51 -5.55 8.19
N GLY A 57 6.69 -6.59 8.12
CA GLY A 57 5.39 -6.52 7.44
C GLY A 57 4.44 -5.55 8.15
N ARG A 58 4.51 -5.53 9.49
CA ARG A 58 3.76 -4.60 10.33
C ARG A 58 4.10 -3.14 10.06
N VAL A 59 5.39 -2.86 9.97
CA VAL A 59 5.93 -1.53 9.66
C VAL A 59 5.48 -1.06 8.28
N LEU A 60 5.47 -1.94 7.26
CA LEU A 60 4.97 -1.58 5.93
C LEU A 60 3.48 -1.20 5.96
N ILE A 61 2.67 -1.90 6.77
CA ILE A 61 1.26 -1.53 6.95
C ILE A 61 1.14 -0.19 7.68
N ASP A 62 1.95 0.06 8.72
CA ASP A 62 1.90 1.34 9.44
C ASP A 62 2.27 2.52 8.53
N VAL A 63 3.21 2.33 7.61
CA VAL A 63 3.51 3.33 6.57
C VAL A 63 2.31 3.54 5.65
N ALA A 64 1.64 2.47 5.20
CA ALA A 64 0.44 2.59 4.36
C ALA A 64 -0.71 3.29 5.09
N VAL A 65 -0.92 2.99 6.37
CA VAL A 65 -1.92 3.65 7.23
C VAL A 65 -1.57 5.12 7.43
N MET A 66 -0.29 5.44 7.68
CA MET A 66 0.17 6.82 7.80
C MET A 66 -0.09 7.62 6.51
N LEU A 67 0.16 7.04 5.34
CA LEU A 67 -0.16 7.70 4.05
C LEU A 67 -1.68 7.90 3.89
N ALA A 68 -2.49 6.89 4.23
CA ALA A 68 -3.95 6.99 4.17
C ALA A 68 -4.53 8.01 5.16
N ASP A 69 -3.83 8.24 6.28
CA ASP A 69 -4.15 9.24 7.30
C ASP A 69 -3.62 10.65 6.95
N GLY A 70 -3.03 10.83 5.77
CA GLY A 70 -2.59 12.12 5.23
C GLY A 70 -1.13 12.48 5.52
N GLY A 71 -0.31 11.54 6.00
CA GLY A 71 1.13 11.75 6.15
C GLY A 71 1.84 11.89 4.80
N GLU A 72 2.82 12.78 4.73
CA GLU A 72 3.56 13.11 3.50
C GLU A 72 5.06 12.79 3.62
N ALA A 73 5.55 12.55 4.84
CA ALA A 73 6.93 12.21 5.13
C ALA A 73 7.05 10.98 6.04
N ILE A 74 8.18 10.26 5.96
CA ILE A 74 8.47 9.10 6.82
C ILE A 74 8.45 9.47 8.32
N SER A 75 8.75 10.73 8.66
CA SER A 75 8.67 11.23 10.03
C SER A 75 7.25 11.22 10.60
N ASP A 76 6.24 11.29 9.74
CA ASP A 76 4.83 11.41 10.15
C ASP A 76 4.29 10.11 10.76
N ILE A 77 5.04 9.01 10.65
CA ILE A 77 4.82 7.79 11.43
C ILE A 77 4.77 8.06 12.95
N GLY A 78 5.36 9.18 13.38
CA GLY A 78 5.25 9.69 14.74
C GLY A 78 3.81 9.91 15.20
N VAL A 79 2.90 10.32 14.30
CA VAL A 79 1.47 10.51 14.59
C VAL A 79 0.85 9.20 15.09
N LEU A 80 1.06 8.11 14.35
CA LEU A 80 0.58 6.78 14.76
C LEU A 80 1.27 6.29 16.04
N ARG A 81 2.58 6.59 16.20
CA ARG A 81 3.35 6.19 17.38
C ARG A 81 2.91 6.89 18.66
N HIS A 82 2.46 8.13 18.59
CA HIS A 82 1.91 8.85 19.74
C HIS A 82 0.55 8.31 20.20
N GLN A 83 -0.07 7.41 19.42
CA GLN A 83 -1.33 6.75 19.74
C GLN A 83 -1.13 5.26 20.06
N SER A 84 -0.01 4.92 20.68
CA SER A 84 0.34 3.52 20.99
C SER A 84 -0.64 2.83 21.93
N GLU A 85 -1.42 3.60 22.69
CA GLU A 85 -2.52 3.10 23.53
C GLU A 85 -3.64 2.49 22.69
N ALA A 86 -3.89 3.03 21.49
CA ALA A 86 -4.92 2.55 20.57
C ALA A 86 -4.39 1.62 19.47
N LEU A 87 -3.19 1.88 18.95
CA LEU A 87 -2.59 1.16 17.81
C LEU A 87 -1.53 0.12 18.21
N GLY A 88 -1.17 0.08 19.50
CA GLY A 88 -0.04 -0.72 20.00
C GLY A 88 1.32 -0.15 19.57
N PRO A 89 2.39 -0.97 19.66
CA PRO A 89 3.73 -0.51 19.32
C PRO A 89 3.91 -0.18 17.82
N VAL A 90 4.21 1.08 17.52
CA VAL A 90 4.56 1.56 16.16
C VAL A 90 6.04 1.90 16.09
N ALA A 91 6.68 1.57 14.96
CA ALA A 91 8.10 1.81 14.75
C ALA A 91 8.44 3.30 14.61
N SER A 92 9.68 3.66 14.97
CA SER A 92 10.22 5.01 14.74
C SER A 92 10.61 5.23 13.27
N ALA A 93 10.73 6.50 12.85
CA ALA A 93 11.15 6.86 11.49
C ALA A 93 12.49 6.22 11.04
N PRO A 94 13.57 6.14 11.86
CA PRO A 94 14.78 5.40 11.48
C PRO A 94 14.54 3.90 11.27
N THR A 95 13.57 3.31 11.96
CA THR A 95 13.21 1.90 11.80
C THR A 95 12.38 1.69 10.53
N VAL A 96 11.53 2.64 10.17
CA VAL A 96 10.85 2.68 8.85
C VAL A 96 11.88 2.73 7.74
N TRP A 97 12.84 3.66 7.79
CA TRP A 97 13.93 3.77 6.81
C TRP A 97 14.67 2.44 6.60
N ARG A 98 15.13 1.80 7.68
CA ARG A 98 15.78 0.48 7.60
C ARG A 98 14.87 -0.59 7.03
N THR A 99 13.57 -0.54 7.34
CA THR A 99 12.61 -1.51 6.79
C THR A 99 12.45 -1.35 5.29
N LEU A 100 12.37 -0.12 4.79
CA LEU A 100 12.30 0.18 3.36
C LEU A 100 13.60 -0.19 2.63
N ASP A 101 14.75 0.11 3.24
CA ASP A 101 16.07 -0.26 2.71
C ASP A 101 16.25 -1.79 2.58
N GLU A 102 15.59 -2.55 3.47
CA GLU A 102 15.56 -4.02 3.39
C GLU A 102 14.71 -4.56 2.22
N VAL A 103 13.94 -3.74 1.50
CA VAL A 103 13.05 -4.14 0.40
C VAL A 103 13.84 -4.28 -0.91
N THR A 104 14.53 -5.42 -1.07
CA THR A 104 15.22 -5.76 -2.31
C THR A 104 14.26 -6.10 -3.45
N ALA A 105 14.75 -6.19 -4.69
CA ALA A 105 13.95 -6.65 -5.83
C ALA A 105 13.28 -8.03 -5.58
N GLY A 106 13.97 -8.95 -4.91
CA GLY A 106 13.39 -10.24 -4.53
C GLY A 106 12.28 -10.12 -3.49
N LYS A 107 12.40 -9.21 -2.51
CA LYS A 107 11.34 -8.95 -1.54
C LYS A 107 10.16 -8.21 -2.17
N ARG A 108 10.39 -7.29 -3.12
CA ARG A 108 9.30 -6.65 -3.89
C ARG A 108 8.41 -7.69 -4.58
N LYS A 109 9.01 -8.71 -5.23
CA LYS A 109 8.27 -9.83 -5.82
C LYS A 109 7.44 -10.60 -4.79
N LYS A 110 8.00 -10.87 -3.61
CA LYS A 110 7.26 -11.53 -2.52
C LYS A 110 6.11 -10.68 -2.00
N ILE A 111 6.30 -9.36 -1.90
CA ILE A 111 5.25 -8.40 -1.50
C ILE A 111 4.13 -8.36 -2.55
N GLN A 112 4.45 -8.38 -3.84
CA GLN A 112 3.46 -8.46 -4.93
C GLN A 112 2.61 -9.73 -4.79
N VAL A 113 3.25 -10.89 -4.58
CA VAL A 113 2.53 -12.16 -4.34
C VAL A 113 1.67 -12.12 -3.08
N ALA A 114 2.20 -11.56 -1.98
CA ALA A 114 1.46 -11.37 -0.72
C ALA A 114 0.19 -10.52 -0.92
N ARG A 115 0.30 -9.40 -1.65
CA ARG A 115 -0.83 -8.54 -2.00
C ARG A 115 -1.84 -9.26 -2.89
N ALA A 116 -1.40 -9.98 -3.92
CA ALA A 116 -2.29 -10.72 -4.81
C ALA A 116 -3.08 -11.83 -4.08
N ARG A 117 -2.44 -12.56 -3.16
CA ARG A 117 -3.11 -13.55 -2.31
C ARG A 117 -4.14 -12.92 -1.40
N THR A 118 -3.76 -11.83 -0.73
CA THR A 118 -4.66 -11.07 0.13
C THR A 118 -5.86 -10.56 -0.66
N ARG A 119 -5.64 -9.99 -1.85
CA ARG A 119 -6.70 -9.51 -2.74
C ARG A 119 -7.67 -10.62 -3.10
N ARG A 120 -7.18 -11.80 -3.50
CA ARG A 120 -8.04 -12.96 -3.78
C ARG A 120 -8.88 -13.35 -2.55
N HIS A 121 -8.30 -13.28 -1.36
CA HIS A 121 -9.04 -13.53 -0.13
C HIS A 121 -10.13 -12.47 0.10
N VAL A 122 -9.81 -11.19 -0.05
CA VAL A 122 -10.79 -10.09 0.05
C VAL A 122 -11.93 -10.27 -0.96
N TRP A 123 -11.61 -10.57 -2.22
CA TRP A 123 -12.61 -10.82 -3.27
C TRP A 123 -13.53 -11.99 -2.94
N SER A 124 -13.04 -13.02 -2.24
CA SER A 124 -13.88 -14.16 -1.82
C SER A 124 -14.95 -13.80 -0.78
N HIS A 125 -14.82 -12.65 -0.12
CA HIS A 125 -15.81 -12.13 0.83
C HIS A 125 -16.79 -11.13 0.23
N LEU A 126 -16.61 -10.73 -1.03
CA LEU A 126 -17.52 -9.78 -1.68
C LEU A 126 -18.88 -10.46 -1.93
N PRO A 127 -19.99 -9.87 -1.44
CA PRO A 127 -21.33 -10.39 -1.72
C PRO A 127 -21.59 -10.38 -3.23
N GLY A 128 -21.89 -11.54 -3.82
CA GLY A 128 -22.11 -11.66 -5.26
C GLY A 128 -20.81 -11.73 -6.10
N GLY A 129 -19.64 -11.76 -5.46
CA GLY A 129 -18.34 -11.82 -6.12
C GLY A 129 -17.81 -10.45 -6.53
N VAL A 130 -16.76 -10.45 -7.36
CA VAL A 130 -16.20 -9.22 -7.93
C VAL A 130 -17.24 -8.61 -8.86
N PRO A 131 -17.63 -7.34 -8.68
CA PRO A 131 -18.61 -6.69 -9.54
C PRO A 131 -18.10 -6.59 -10.98
N ALA A 132 -19.02 -6.56 -11.93
CA ALA A 132 -18.66 -6.43 -13.33
C ALA A 132 -18.22 -5.00 -13.65
N SER A 133 -17.22 -4.89 -14.53
CA SER A 133 -16.85 -3.63 -15.15
C SER A 133 -17.88 -3.24 -16.22
N ALA A 134 -18.19 -1.95 -16.33
CA ALA A 134 -19.10 -1.42 -17.33
C ALA A 134 -18.32 -0.63 -18.40
N CYS A 135 -18.56 -0.96 -19.67
CA CYS A 135 -17.97 -0.24 -20.80
C CYS A 135 -19.05 0.05 -21.85
N ALA A 136 -19.13 1.32 -22.29
CA ALA A 136 -20.10 1.78 -23.27
C ALA A 136 -21.56 1.39 -22.95
N GLY A 137 -21.94 1.50 -21.65
CA GLY A 137 -23.29 1.17 -21.17
C GLY A 137 -23.60 -0.33 -21.12
N ARG A 138 -22.59 -1.20 -21.23
CA ARG A 138 -22.75 -2.66 -21.14
C ARG A 138 -21.85 -3.24 -20.07
N ASP A 139 -22.38 -4.25 -19.40
CA ASP A 139 -21.69 -5.07 -18.41
C ASP A 139 -20.75 -6.07 -19.11
N LEU A 140 -19.49 -6.17 -18.66
CA LEU A 140 -18.48 -7.09 -19.21
C LEU A 140 -18.48 -8.47 -18.51
N GLY A 141 -19.51 -8.77 -17.72
CA GLY A 141 -19.71 -10.02 -17.01
C GLY A 141 -18.62 -10.29 -15.99
N SER A 142 -18.16 -11.55 -15.95
CA SER A 142 -17.10 -11.99 -15.03
C SER A 142 -15.69 -11.60 -15.46
N THR A 143 -15.53 -10.69 -16.43
CA THR A 143 -14.22 -10.26 -16.92
C THR A 143 -13.56 -9.35 -15.89
N ILE A 144 -12.31 -9.67 -15.53
CA ILE A 144 -11.46 -8.77 -14.75
C ILE A 144 -10.79 -7.81 -15.72
N VAL A 145 -11.09 -6.53 -15.57
CA VAL A 145 -10.57 -5.46 -16.41
C VAL A 145 -9.43 -4.77 -15.67
N LEU A 146 -8.28 -4.71 -16.33
CA LEU A 146 -7.09 -4.04 -15.83
C LEU A 146 -6.94 -2.73 -16.60
N ASP A 147 -7.05 -1.62 -15.89
CA ASP A 147 -6.76 -0.29 -16.43
C ASP A 147 -5.29 0.04 -16.20
N VAL A 148 -4.59 0.46 -17.25
CA VAL A 148 -3.17 0.76 -17.23
C VAL A 148 -2.98 2.18 -17.72
N ASP A 149 -2.52 3.06 -16.84
CA ASP A 149 -2.29 4.46 -17.18
C ASP A 149 -0.99 5.00 -16.58
N ALA A 150 -0.43 5.99 -17.27
CA ALA A 150 0.76 6.71 -16.85
C ALA A 150 0.43 8.17 -16.51
N THR A 151 0.86 8.59 -15.32
CA THR A 151 0.57 9.93 -14.81
C THR A 151 1.84 10.69 -14.49
N ILE A 152 1.83 12.01 -14.68
CA ILE A 152 2.96 12.87 -14.33
C ILE A 152 2.83 13.26 -12.86
N VAL A 153 3.87 12.96 -12.08
CA VAL A 153 4.02 13.44 -10.71
C VAL A 153 5.05 14.56 -10.72
N VAL A 154 4.58 15.79 -10.58
CA VAL A 154 5.44 16.98 -10.56
C VAL A 154 6.27 16.99 -9.29
N THR A 155 7.57 17.29 -9.43
CA THR A 155 8.45 17.55 -8.29
C THR A 155 9.34 18.75 -8.58
N HIS A 156 9.79 19.40 -7.51
CA HIS A 156 10.67 20.57 -7.56
C HIS A 156 12.09 20.25 -7.07
N SER A 157 12.47 18.97 -7.05
CA SER A 157 13.77 18.50 -6.59
C SER A 157 14.43 17.59 -7.63
N GLU A 158 15.74 17.75 -7.81
CA GLU A 158 16.59 16.92 -8.68
C GLU A 158 16.96 15.60 -8.00
N LYS A 159 15.95 14.87 -7.52
CA LYS A 159 16.12 13.51 -7.00
C LYS A 159 16.36 12.54 -8.16
N GLU A 160 16.92 11.38 -7.83
CA GLU A 160 17.15 10.31 -8.80
C GLU A 160 15.88 10.03 -9.62
N HIS A 161 16.04 9.98 -10.95
CA HIS A 161 14.97 9.81 -11.95
C HIS A 161 13.98 10.97 -12.13
N ALA A 162 14.05 12.05 -11.33
CA ALA A 162 13.32 13.26 -11.65
C ALA A 162 13.88 13.87 -12.96
N ALA A 163 13.03 14.07 -13.95
CA ALA A 163 13.45 14.53 -15.28
C ALA A 163 12.38 15.42 -15.93
N PRO A 164 12.73 16.20 -16.97
CA PRO A 164 11.76 16.91 -17.78
C PRO A 164 10.76 15.95 -18.42
N THR A 165 9.50 16.36 -18.49
CA THR A 165 8.37 15.58 -19.00
C THR A 165 7.89 16.11 -20.35
N TYR A 166 7.13 15.31 -21.11
CA TYR A 166 6.59 15.76 -22.41
C TYR A 166 5.62 16.95 -22.30
N LYS A 167 4.95 17.11 -21.14
CA LYS A 167 4.08 18.27 -20.85
C LYS A 167 4.85 19.53 -20.42
N ARG A 168 6.19 19.56 -20.59
CA ARG A 168 7.06 20.68 -20.20
C ARG A 168 7.02 20.97 -18.68
N THR A 169 6.70 19.96 -17.87
CA THR A 169 6.87 19.96 -16.42
C THR A 169 8.11 19.15 -16.02
N PHE A 170 8.46 19.10 -14.73
CA PHE A 170 9.59 18.34 -14.21
C PHE A 170 9.13 17.35 -13.13
N GLY A 171 9.58 16.11 -13.20
CA GLY A 171 9.35 15.12 -12.15
C GLY A 171 9.38 13.69 -12.62
N TYR A 172 8.39 12.90 -12.23
CA TYR A 172 8.29 11.47 -12.56
C TYR A 172 7.13 11.19 -13.50
N HIS A 173 7.18 10.06 -14.18
CA HIS A 173 6.10 9.58 -15.04
C HIS A 173 5.76 8.12 -14.73
N PRO A 174 5.36 7.80 -13.48
CA PRO A 174 4.99 6.43 -13.10
C PRO A 174 3.89 5.87 -14.00
N ILE A 175 3.91 4.56 -14.15
CA ILE A 175 2.82 3.79 -14.77
C ILE A 175 2.19 2.90 -13.70
N GLY A 176 0.87 2.89 -13.63
CA GLY A 176 0.10 2.12 -12.66
C GLY A 176 -0.89 1.18 -13.34
N VAL A 177 -1.34 0.18 -12.58
CA VAL A 177 -2.40 -0.75 -12.96
C VAL A 177 -3.46 -0.75 -11.87
N TRP A 178 -4.72 -0.57 -12.27
CA TRP A 178 -5.90 -0.62 -11.42
C TRP A 178 -6.84 -1.72 -11.89
N CYS A 179 -7.60 -2.31 -10.96
CA CYS A 179 -8.72 -3.17 -11.33
C CYS A 179 -9.96 -2.30 -11.48
N ASP A 180 -10.45 -2.13 -12.69
CA ASP A 180 -11.63 -1.30 -12.96
C ASP A 180 -12.87 -1.85 -12.24
N ASN A 181 -12.96 -3.18 -12.08
CA ASN A 181 -14.06 -3.82 -11.34
C ASN A 181 -14.17 -3.32 -9.89
N THR A 182 -13.05 -3.19 -9.17
CA THR A 182 -13.02 -2.89 -7.73
C THR A 182 -12.46 -1.51 -7.40
N GLU A 183 -12.08 -0.75 -8.43
CA GLU A 183 -11.37 0.53 -8.36
C GLU A 183 -10.04 0.47 -7.58
N GLU A 184 -9.52 -0.73 -7.33
CA GLU A 184 -8.36 -0.92 -6.46
C GLU A 184 -7.04 -0.80 -7.21
N PHE A 185 -6.03 -0.25 -6.55
CA PHE A 185 -4.67 -0.19 -7.05
C PHE A 185 -3.95 -1.55 -6.97
N LEU A 186 -3.42 -2.04 -8.10
CA LEU A 186 -2.76 -3.36 -8.18
C LEU A 186 -1.25 -3.25 -8.13
N ALA A 187 -0.64 -2.48 -9.03
CA ALA A 187 0.81 -2.36 -9.14
C ALA A 187 1.20 -1.03 -9.78
N ALA A 188 2.42 -0.58 -9.55
CA ALA A 188 3.01 0.53 -10.30
C ALA A 188 4.52 0.37 -10.40
N SER A 189 5.05 0.93 -11.48
CA SER A 189 6.48 1.13 -11.68
C SER A 189 6.76 2.64 -11.64
N LEU A 190 7.64 3.06 -10.72
CA LEU A 190 8.17 4.41 -10.72
C LEU A 190 9.14 4.56 -11.89
N ARG A 191 8.88 5.51 -12.79
CA ARG A 191 9.69 5.74 -13.98
C ARG A 191 10.14 7.20 -14.06
N PRO A 192 11.26 7.47 -14.75
CA PRO A 192 11.72 8.84 -14.96
C PRO A 192 10.68 9.74 -15.64
N GLY A 193 10.76 11.04 -15.40
CA GLY A 193 9.83 12.02 -16.00
C GLY A 193 9.80 12.03 -17.54
N ASN A 194 10.91 11.64 -18.17
CA ASN A 194 11.04 11.55 -19.63
C ASN A 194 10.66 10.16 -20.20
N ALA A 195 10.08 9.26 -19.38
CA ALA A 195 9.58 7.98 -19.87
C ALA A 195 8.42 8.16 -20.86
N GLY A 196 8.33 7.28 -21.86
CA GLY A 196 7.23 7.29 -22.83
C GLY A 196 5.91 6.80 -22.23
N SER A 197 4.78 7.38 -22.64
CA SER A 197 3.45 6.95 -22.15
C SER A 197 3.08 5.52 -22.60
N ASN A 198 3.47 5.15 -23.82
CA ASN A 198 3.04 3.90 -24.48
C ASN A 198 4.20 2.93 -24.73
N THR A 199 5.23 2.95 -23.89
CA THR A 199 6.35 2.01 -23.99
C THR A 199 5.84 0.60 -23.69
N ALA A 200 5.73 -0.26 -24.70
CA ALA A 200 5.15 -1.60 -24.55
C ALA A 200 5.86 -2.47 -23.49
N ALA A 201 7.18 -2.35 -23.36
CA ALA A 201 7.94 -3.07 -22.34
C ALA A 201 7.53 -2.69 -20.91
N ASP A 202 7.27 -1.40 -20.67
CA ASP A 202 6.84 -0.90 -19.35
C ASP A 202 5.42 -1.40 -19.02
N HIS A 203 4.54 -1.45 -20.02
CA HIS A 203 3.18 -1.98 -19.89
C HIS A 203 3.21 -3.47 -19.54
N ILE A 204 4.01 -4.28 -20.26
CA ILE A 204 4.16 -5.71 -20.00
C ILE A 204 4.73 -5.94 -18.60
N ASP A 205 5.76 -5.18 -18.21
CA ASP A 205 6.38 -5.32 -16.89
C ASP A 205 5.39 -5.02 -15.77
N VAL A 206 4.69 -3.88 -15.81
CA VAL A 206 3.75 -3.50 -14.73
C VAL A 206 2.52 -4.42 -14.68
N LEU A 207 2.04 -4.90 -15.83
CA LEU A 207 0.95 -5.89 -15.89
C LEU A 207 1.39 -7.23 -15.28
N GLY A 208 2.64 -7.66 -15.50
CA GLY A 208 3.19 -8.85 -14.87
C GLY A 208 3.33 -8.76 -13.35
N GLN A 209 3.28 -7.55 -12.79
CA GLN A 209 3.34 -7.30 -11.34
C GLN A 209 1.96 -7.23 -10.66
N ALA A 210 0.88 -7.02 -11.43
CA ALA A 210 -0.48 -6.80 -10.93
C ALA A 210 -1.17 -8.09 -10.45
#